data_AF-F0G6Z0-F1
#
_entry.id   AF-F0G6Z0-F1
#
_cell.length_a   1.000
_cell.length_b   1.000
_cell.length_c   1.000
_cell.angle_alpha   90.00
_cell.angle_beta   90.00
_cell.angle_gamma   90.00
#
_symmetry.space_group_name_H-M   'P 1'
#
loop_
_entity.id
_entity.type
_entity.pdbx_description
1 polymer ?
#
loop_
_entity_poly.entity_id
_entity_poly.type
_entity_poly.pdbx_seq_one_letter_code
_entity_poly.pdbx_strand_id
1 'polypeptide(L)'
;ARHTMSEHAVRAHTFGASLAALERRGSDLERAALDRLLAEYRNRVTANEGAHLRGAARADARARMLRVELELVGVSRQALLDLHRDGKVDDAVLHRIESELDFEELRLQRLLEP
;
A
#
# COMPACT_ATOMS: atom_id res chain seq x y z
N ALA A 1 -7.07 -21.61 -8.13
CA ALA A 1 -5.93 -21.10 -7.34
C ALA A 1 -6.35 -20.99 -5.88
N ARG A 2 -5.50 -21.33 -4.90
CA ARG A 2 -5.79 -21.08 -3.48
C ARG A 2 -5.68 -19.57 -3.24
N HIS A 3 -6.78 -18.91 -2.91
CA HIS A 3 -6.74 -17.51 -2.49
C HIS A 3 -6.24 -17.43 -1.06
N THR A 4 -5.04 -16.89 -0.87
CA THR A 4 -4.46 -16.64 0.46
C THR A 4 -5.07 -15.37 1.05
N MET A 5 -5.43 -15.40 2.34
CA MET A 5 -5.98 -14.25 3.06
C MET A 5 -4.96 -13.10 3.13
N SER A 6 -5.43 -11.85 3.04
CA SER A 6 -4.54 -10.70 3.28
C SER A 6 -4.11 -10.66 4.75
N GLU A 7 -2.97 -10.03 5.04
CA GLU A 7 -2.44 -9.93 6.40
C GLU A 7 -3.46 -9.32 7.38
N HIS A 8 -4.20 -8.29 6.97
CA HIS A 8 -5.27 -7.71 7.78
C HIS A 8 -6.42 -8.70 8.04
N ALA A 9 -6.79 -9.53 7.06
CA ALA A 9 -7.78 -10.57 7.26
C ALA A 9 -7.28 -11.66 8.22
N VAL A 10 -6.01 -12.05 8.11
CA VAL A 10 -5.38 -13.01 9.04
C VAL A 10 -5.37 -12.46 10.46
N ARG A 11 -4.97 -11.19 10.64
CA ARG A 11 -4.95 -10.53 11.95
C ARG A 11 -6.35 -10.39 12.55
N ALA A 12 -7.34 -9.92 11.77
CA ALA A 12 -8.73 -9.86 12.20
C ALA A 12 -9.24 -11.23 12.68
N HIS A 13 -8.95 -12.29 11.92
CA HIS A 13 -9.30 -13.66 12.29
C HIS A 13 -8.65 -14.09 13.61
N THR A 14 -7.34 -13.90 13.77
CA THR A 14 -6.64 -14.30 15.02
C THR A 14 -7.07 -13.51 16.25
N PHE A 15 -7.34 -12.21 16.12
CA PHE A 15 -7.88 -11.41 17.22
C PHE A 15 -9.33 -11.79 17.54
N GLY A 16 -10.13 -12.14 16.54
CA GLY A 16 -11.50 -12.63 16.72
C GLY A 16 -11.53 -13.96 17.48
N ALA A 17 -10.63 -14.89 17.14
CA ALA A 17 -10.47 -16.14 17.88
C ALA A 17 -10.11 -15.91 19.36
N SER A 18 -9.21 -14.96 19.61
CA SER A 18 -8.79 -14.57 20.96
C SER A 18 -9.93 -13.89 21.75
N LEU A 19 -10.68 -13.00 21.11
CA LEU A 19 -11.87 -12.36 21.68
C LEU A 19 -12.92 -13.40 22.07
N ALA A 20 -13.22 -14.33 21.16
CA ALA A 20 -14.20 -15.37 21.41
C ALA A 20 -13.75 -16.33 22.54
N ALA A 21 -12.45 -16.58 22.66
CA ALA A 21 -11.89 -17.32 23.80
C ALA A 21 -12.02 -16.54 25.12
N LEU A 22 -11.78 -15.22 25.10
CA LEU A 22 -11.91 -14.35 26.26
C LEU A 22 -13.38 -14.23 26.72
N GLU A 23 -14.33 -14.16 25.79
CA GLU A 23 -15.77 -14.09 26.09
C GLU A 23 -16.32 -15.40 26.67
N ARG A 24 -15.77 -16.54 26.26
CA ARG A 24 -16.15 -17.87 26.79
C ARG A 24 -15.45 -18.23 28.09
N ARG A 25 -14.28 -17.64 28.35
CA ARG A 25 -13.50 -17.92 29.55
C ARG A 25 -14.04 -17.09 30.71
N GLY A 26 -14.44 -17.77 31.79
CA GLY A 26 -14.54 -17.12 33.10
C GLY A 26 -13.16 -16.56 33.47
N SER A 27 -13.09 -15.29 33.83
CA SER A 27 -11.84 -14.60 34.11
C SER A 27 -11.72 -14.35 35.61
N ASP A 28 -10.56 -14.68 36.18
CA ASP A 28 -10.20 -14.30 37.55
C ASP A 28 -9.82 -12.82 37.67
N LEU A 29 -9.83 -12.10 36.53
CA LEU A 29 -9.61 -10.66 36.51
C LEU A 29 -10.78 -9.91 37.12
N GLU A 30 -10.46 -8.78 37.75
CA GLU A 30 -11.46 -7.79 38.13
C GLU A 30 -12.32 -7.39 36.91
N ARG A 31 -13.61 -7.19 37.15
CA ARG A 31 -14.60 -6.92 36.10
C ARG A 31 -14.19 -5.77 35.18
N ALA A 32 -13.70 -4.67 35.76
CA ALA A 32 -13.24 -3.50 35.00
C ALA A 32 -12.03 -3.80 34.11
N ALA A 33 -11.10 -4.64 34.57
CA ALA A 33 -9.94 -5.07 33.78
C ALA A 33 -10.36 -6.00 32.63
N LEU A 34 -11.30 -6.91 32.89
CA LEU A 34 -11.89 -7.77 31.85
C LEU A 34 -12.62 -6.95 30.77
N ASP A 35 -13.45 -5.99 31.17
CA ASP A 35 -14.20 -5.15 30.25
C ASP A 35 -13.27 -4.30 29.37
N ARG A 36 -12.18 -3.77 29.94
CA ARG A 36 -11.14 -3.06 29.18
C ARG A 36 -10.46 -3.98 28.15
N LEU A 37 -10.12 -5.20 28.55
CA LEU A 37 -9.46 -6.16 27.66
C LEU A 37 -10.39 -6.62 26.52
N LEU A 38 -11.68 -6.82 26.80
CA LEU A 38 -12.70 -7.12 25.78
C LEU A 38 -12.83 -5.96 24.78
N ALA A 39 -12.89 -4.72 25.26
CA ALA A 39 -12.96 -3.54 24.40
C ALA A 39 -11.72 -3.42 23.50
N GLU A 40 -10.53 -3.68 24.04
CA GLU A 40 -9.28 -3.68 23.27
C GLU A 40 -9.30 -4.70 22.13
N TYR A 41 -9.70 -5.94 22.41
CA TYR A 41 -9.75 -6.99 21.39
C TYR A 41 -10.84 -6.75 20.34
N ARG A 42 -12.00 -6.20 20.72
CA ARG A 42 -13.02 -5.75 19.77
C ARG A 42 -12.48 -4.67 18.84
N ASN A 43 -11.81 -3.66 19.39
CA ASN A 43 -11.20 -2.59 18.58
C ASN A 43 -10.16 -3.14 17.60
N ARG A 44 -9.35 -4.12 18.01
CA ARG A 44 -8.36 -4.77 17.13
C ARG A 44 -9.01 -5.54 15.98
N VAL A 45 -10.12 -6.24 16.22
CA VAL A 45 -10.90 -6.93 15.18
C VAL A 45 -11.44 -5.91 14.19
N THR A 46 -12.24 -4.95 14.66
CA THR A 46 -12.90 -3.95 13.80
C THR A 46 -11.89 -3.10 13.01
N ALA A 47 -10.75 -2.74 13.60
CA ALA A 47 -9.71 -1.98 12.91
C ALA A 47 -9.07 -2.77 11.76
N ASN A 48 -8.80 -4.07 11.96
CA ASN A 48 -8.20 -4.92 10.94
C ASN A 48 -9.22 -5.37 9.88
N GLU A 49 -10.47 -5.61 10.25
CA GLU A 49 -11.56 -5.81 9.27
C GLU A 49 -11.75 -4.56 8.42
N GLY A 50 -11.82 -3.39 9.05
CA GLY A 50 -11.87 -2.11 8.34
C GLY A 50 -10.65 -1.88 7.45
N ALA A 51 -9.44 -2.26 7.89
CA ALA A 51 -8.23 -2.15 7.07
C ALA A 51 -8.18 -3.18 5.94
N HIS A 52 -8.73 -4.38 6.13
CA HIS A 52 -8.92 -5.37 5.08
C HIS A 52 -9.91 -4.85 4.02
N LEU A 53 -11.07 -4.37 4.45
CA LEU A 53 -12.12 -3.82 3.58
C LEU A 53 -11.67 -2.53 2.88
N ARG A 54 -10.92 -1.65 3.56
CA ARG A 54 -10.30 -0.44 2.98
C ARG A 54 -8.99 -0.72 2.23
N GLY A 55 -8.50 -1.96 2.25
CA GLY A 55 -7.28 -2.38 1.54
C GLY A 55 -7.39 -2.11 0.04
N ALA A 56 -8.58 -2.31 -0.54
CA ALA A 56 -8.90 -1.95 -1.92
C ALA A 56 -8.77 -0.43 -2.17
N ALA A 57 -9.30 0.42 -1.28
CA ALA A 57 -9.21 1.87 -1.41
C ALA A 57 -7.77 2.41 -1.27
N ARG A 58 -6.92 1.78 -0.45
CA ARG A 58 -5.48 2.11 -0.34
C ARG A 58 -4.66 1.58 -1.52
N ALA A 59 -4.95 0.38 -2.02
CA ALA A 59 -4.36 -0.14 -3.26
C ALA A 59 -4.72 0.77 -4.45
N ASP A 60 -5.98 1.19 -4.54
CA ASP A 60 -6.44 2.15 -5.54
C ASP A 60 -5.78 3.51 -5.41
N ALA A 61 -5.60 4.03 -4.19
CA ALA A 61 -4.88 5.29 -3.97
C ALA A 61 -3.41 5.19 -4.38
N ARG A 62 -2.74 4.06 -4.05
CA ARG A 62 -1.36 3.80 -4.46
C ARG A 62 -1.23 3.67 -5.97
N ALA A 63 -2.14 2.94 -6.62
CA ALA A 63 -2.17 2.81 -8.08
C ALA A 63 -2.41 4.15 -8.77
N ARG A 64 -3.31 5.00 -8.24
CA ARG A 64 -3.49 6.38 -8.74
C ARG A 64 -2.21 7.20 -8.62
N MET A 65 -1.53 7.15 -7.48
CA MET A 65 -0.28 7.87 -7.26
C MET A 65 0.83 7.40 -8.23
N LEU A 66 0.96 6.08 -8.42
CA LEU A 66 1.90 5.51 -9.39
C LEU A 66 1.62 5.94 -10.84
N ARG A 67 0.35 6.05 -11.22
CA ARG A 67 -0.02 6.57 -12.56
C ARG A 67 0.35 8.04 -12.73
N VAL A 68 0.15 8.86 -11.69
CA VAL A 68 0.60 10.26 -11.70
C VAL A 68 2.12 10.35 -11.79
N GLU A 69 2.87 9.53 -11.03
CA GLU A 69 4.33 9.45 -11.13
C GLU A 69 4.77 9.10 -12.57
N LEU A 70 4.10 8.15 -13.22
CA LEU A 70 4.37 7.77 -14.61
C LEU A 70 4.10 8.90 -15.61
N GLU A 71 3.00 9.64 -15.43
CA GLU A 71 2.72 10.84 -16.23
C GLU A 71 3.82 11.90 -16.09
N LEU A 72 4.35 12.10 -14.88
CA LEU A 72 5.43 13.05 -14.62
C LEU A 72 6.76 12.64 -15.28
N VAL A 73 7.06 11.34 -15.37
CA VAL A 73 8.21 10.85 -16.17
C VAL A 73 8.07 11.27 -17.63
N GLY A 74 6.86 11.17 -18.20
CA GLY A 74 6.57 11.66 -19.55
C GLY A 74 6.80 13.17 -19.71
N VAL A 75 6.37 13.97 -18.74
CA VAL A 75 6.62 15.43 -18.71
C VAL A 75 8.12 15.73 -18.67
N SER A 76 8.88 15.03 -17.82
CA SER A 76 10.34 15.19 -17.74
C SER A 76 11.04 14.82 -19.04
N ARG A 77 10.60 13.74 -19.72
CA ARG A 77 11.13 13.36 -21.03
C ARG A 77 10.87 14.44 -22.07
N GLN A 78 9.67 15.00 -22.12
CA GLN A 78 9.34 16.07 -23.05
C GLN A 78 10.23 17.31 -22.83
N ALA A 79 10.43 17.71 -21.57
CA ALA A 79 11.31 18.82 -21.21
C ALA A 79 12.78 18.57 -21.62
N LEU A 80 13.29 17.34 -21.45
CA LEU A 80 14.62 16.95 -21.90
C LEU A 80 14.75 17.06 -23.44
N LEU A 81 13.76 16.58 -24.19
CA LEU A 81 13.73 16.67 -25.64
C LEU A 81 13.64 18.12 -26.14
N ASP A 82 12.92 18.99 -25.43
CA ASP A 82 12.88 20.43 -25.73
C ASP A 82 14.27 21.08 -25.53
N LEU A 83 14.97 20.75 -24.43
CA LEU A 83 16.33 21.24 -24.18
C LEU A 83 17.34 20.78 -25.24
N HIS A 84 17.24 19.52 -25.68
CA HIS A 84 18.08 18.99 -26.76
C HIS A 84 17.79 19.67 -28.09
N ARG A 85 16.51 19.85 -28.45
CA ARG A 85 16.11 20.59 -29.66
C ARG A 85 16.61 22.03 -29.67
N ASP A 86 16.67 22.67 -28.51
CA ASP A 86 17.22 24.01 -28.33
C ASP A 86 18.77 24.05 -28.37
N GLY A 87 19.44 22.90 -28.52
CA GLY A 87 20.90 22.79 -28.50
C GLY A 87 21.53 23.04 -27.12
N LYS A 88 20.74 22.97 -26.04
CA LYS A 88 21.20 23.20 -24.66
C LYS A 88 21.81 21.96 -24.00
N VAL A 89 21.61 20.80 -24.61
CA VAL A 89 22.04 19.49 -24.12
C VAL A 89 22.65 18.71 -25.28
N ASP A 90 23.81 18.11 -25.07
CA ASP A 90 24.46 17.22 -26.06
C ASP A 90 23.89 15.79 -26.02
N ASP A 91 24.15 15.01 -27.07
CA ASP A 91 23.62 13.66 -27.23
C ASP A 91 24.03 12.70 -26.10
N ALA A 92 25.23 12.87 -25.54
CA ALA A 92 25.72 12.01 -24.47
C ALA A 92 24.94 12.25 -23.16
N VAL A 93 24.67 13.52 -22.85
CA VAL A 93 23.84 13.91 -21.69
C VAL A 93 22.39 13.52 -21.93
N LEU A 94 21.85 13.72 -23.14
CA LEU A 94 20.51 13.27 -23.53
C LEU A 94 20.33 11.78 -23.24
N HIS A 95 21.16 10.93 -23.84
CA HIS A 95 21.01 9.47 -23.74
C HIS A 95 21.17 8.94 -22.31
N ARG A 96 22.03 9.57 -21.50
CA ARG A 96 22.17 9.21 -20.09
C ARG A 96 20.88 9.50 -19.32
N ILE A 97 20.31 10.69 -19.47
CA ILE A 97 19.08 11.06 -18.76
C ILE A 97 17.88 10.25 -19.30
N GLU A 98 17.82 9.98 -20.61
CA GLU A 98 16.82 9.07 -21.19
C GLU A 98 16.88 7.68 -20.56
N SER A 99 18.09 7.13 -20.36
CA SER A 99 18.26 5.82 -19.71
C SER A 99 17.77 5.82 -18.26
N GLU A 100 17.97 6.93 -17.53
CA GLU A 100 17.44 7.10 -16.17
C GLU A 100 15.91 7.16 -16.16
N LEU A 101 15.31 7.90 -17.10
CA LEU A 101 13.85 7.99 -17.24
C LEU A 101 13.22 6.66 -17.67
N ASP A 102 13.86 5.92 -18.58
CA ASP A 102 13.44 4.58 -19.02
C ASP A 102 13.43 3.58 -17.85
N PHE A 103 14.46 3.64 -17.00
CA PHE A 103 14.52 2.79 -15.81
C PHE A 103 13.40 3.12 -14.82
N GLU A 104 13.14 4.40 -14.60
CA GLU A 104 12.08 4.86 -13.71
C GLU A 104 10.68 4.47 -14.23
N GLU A 105 10.45 4.64 -15.53
CA GLU A 105 9.22 4.21 -16.21
C GLU A 105 8.99 2.70 -16.05
N LEU A 106 10.02 1.88 -16.30
CA LEU A 106 9.94 0.43 -16.13
C LEU A 106 9.65 0.03 -14.67
N ARG A 107 10.28 0.71 -13.70
CA ARG A 107 10.03 0.48 -12.27
C ARG A 107 8.57 0.79 -11.92
N LEU A 108 8.03 1.92 -12.38
CA LEU A 108 6.66 2.34 -12.10
C LEU A 108 5.63 1.40 -12.76
N GLN A 109 5.87 0.98 -14.00
CA GLN A 109 5.03 -0.01 -14.70
C GLN A 109 4.98 -1.34 -13.95
N ARG A 110 6.12 -1.87 -13.48
CA ARG A 110 6.15 -3.10 -12.66
C ARG A 110 5.42 -2.97 -11.34
N LEU A 111 5.43 -1.79 -10.72
CA LEU A 111 4.69 -1.54 -9.48
C LEU A 111 3.17 -1.41 -9.69
N LEU A 112 2.74 -1.18 -10.93
CA LEU A 112 1.34 -1.14 -11.34
C LEU A 112 0.81 -2.51 -11.79
N GLU A 113 1.68 -3.49 -12.03
CA GLU A 113 1.28 -4.86 -12.34
C GLU A 113 0.59 -5.52 -11.12
N PRO A 114 -0.49 -6.32 -11.31
CA PRO A 114 -1.30 -6.90 -10.22
C PRO A 114 -0.61 -7.97 -9.38
#